data_AF-A0AAX6SD93-F1
#
_entry.id   AF-A0AAX6SD93-F1
#
_cell.length_a   1.000
_cell.length_b   1.000
_cell.length_c   1.000
_cell.angle_alpha   90.00
_cell.angle_beta   90.00
_cell.angle_gamma   90.00
#
_symmetry.space_group_name_H-M   'P 1'
#
loop_
_entity.id
_entity.type
_entity.pdbx_description
1 polymer ?
#
loop_
_entity_poly.entity_id
_entity_poly.type
_entity_poly.pdbx_seq_one_letter_code
_entity_poly.pdbx_strand_id
1 'polypeptide(L)'
;MQKVKFFKVGRNWGAVIASSRNISEPVIVPLQKLSRPTVHIHRLQRPTFLLQSQDSCCVPGLCMAHYKSGFDTSFVDHNPDGSSEYGIFQLNSAWCDNGITPTKNFCHMDCQDLLNHHILDDITCAKLIVYSKNSMNAWDSWSQHCSGHDLSE
;
A
#
# COMPACT_ATOMS: atom_id res chain seq x y z
N MET A 1 -19.85 6.02 -1.33
CA MET A 1 -19.72 5.05 -2.44
C MET A 1 -19.60 5.83 -3.74
N GLN A 2 -18.46 5.75 -4.43
CA GLN A 2 -18.23 6.43 -5.71
C GLN A 2 -18.93 5.63 -6.82
N LYS A 3 -19.70 6.29 -7.70
CA LYS A 3 -20.37 5.62 -8.81
C LYS A 3 -19.54 5.77 -10.08
N VAL A 4 -19.08 4.66 -10.65
CA VAL A 4 -18.37 4.64 -11.93
C VAL A 4 -19.39 4.61 -13.06
N LYS A 5 -19.31 5.55 -14.00
CA LYS A 5 -20.12 5.57 -15.22
C LYS A 5 -19.24 5.29 -16.43
N PHE A 6 -19.55 4.23 -17.15
CA PHE A 6 -18.91 3.90 -18.42
C PHE A 6 -19.62 4.61 -19.56
N PHE A 7 -18.85 5.11 -20.53
CA PHE A 7 -19.37 5.75 -21.73
C PHE A 7 -18.52 5.32 -22.94
N LYS A 8 -19.12 5.39 -24.13
CA LYS A 8 -18.51 4.91 -25.36
C LYS A 8 -18.36 6.06 -26.33
N VAL A 9 -17.15 6.28 -26.84
CA VAL A 9 -16.85 7.26 -27.88
C VAL A 9 -16.24 6.52 -29.06
N GLY A 10 -17.04 6.32 -30.11
CA GLY A 10 -16.66 5.50 -31.25
C GLY A 10 -16.38 4.04 -30.86
N ARG A 11 -15.20 3.52 -31.20
CA ARG A 11 -14.76 2.16 -30.83
C ARG A 11 -14.11 2.06 -29.46
N ASN A 12 -13.96 3.18 -28.76
CA ASN A 12 -13.25 3.22 -27.47
C ASN A 12 -14.23 3.32 -26.30
N TRP A 13 -13.88 2.60 -25.23
CA TRP A 13 -14.56 2.66 -23.94
C TRP A 13 -13.84 3.64 -23.02
N GLY A 14 -14.62 4.49 -22.36
CA GLY A 14 -14.15 5.39 -21.30
C GLY A 14 -14.95 5.16 -20.02
N ALA A 15 -14.36 5.56 -18.89
CA ALA A 15 -15.03 5.56 -17.59
C ALA A 15 -14.83 6.91 -16.90
N VAL A 16 -15.88 7.42 -16.27
CA VAL A 16 -15.80 8.58 -15.36
C VAL A 16 -16.14 8.10 -13.96
N ILE A 17 -15.29 8.43 -12.99
CA ILE A 17 -15.56 8.25 -11.58
C ILE A 17 -16.24 9.53 -11.09
N ALA A 18 -17.56 9.49 -10.90
CA ALA A 18 -18.28 10.64 -10.37
C ALA A 18 -18.23 10.61 -8.84
N SER A 19 -17.43 11.50 -8.26
CA SER A 19 -17.53 11.86 -6.83
C SER A 19 -18.63 12.92 -6.67
N SER A 20 -19.48 12.82 -5.64
CA SER A 20 -20.64 13.70 -5.44
C SER A 20 -20.33 15.19 -5.24
N ARG A 21 -19.06 15.62 -5.34
CA ARG A 21 -18.67 17.03 -5.26
C ARG A 21 -17.57 17.32 -6.29
N ASN A 22 -17.93 18.11 -7.30
CA ASN A 22 -17.11 18.70 -8.37
C ASN A 22 -16.54 17.75 -9.45
N ILE A 23 -16.94 18.04 -10.69
CA ILE A 23 -16.51 17.42 -11.94
C ILE A 23 -15.14 18.03 -12.30
N SER A 24 -14.05 17.27 -12.20
CA SER A 24 -12.83 17.55 -12.95
C SER A 24 -12.92 16.91 -14.34
N GLU A 25 -12.50 17.65 -15.37
CA GLU A 25 -12.59 17.28 -16.79
C GLU A 25 -11.96 15.92 -17.14
N PRO A 26 -12.40 15.27 -18.24
CA PRO A 26 -11.89 13.96 -18.65
C PRO A 26 -10.46 14.04 -19.19
N VAL A 27 -9.53 13.34 -18.54
CA VAL A 27 -8.17 13.11 -19.07
C VAL A 27 -8.22 11.99 -20.11
N ILE A 28 -8.01 12.33 -21.38
CA ILE A 28 -7.92 11.36 -22.49
C ILE A 28 -6.45 10.94 -22.66
N VAL A 29 -6.12 9.66 -22.48
CA VAL A 29 -4.78 9.11 -22.72
C VAL A 29 -4.79 8.28 -24.02
N PRO A 30 -4.02 8.65 -25.08
CA PRO A 30 -3.93 7.85 -26.29
C PRO A 30 -2.98 6.65 -26.13
N LEU A 31 -3.49 5.44 -26.37
CA LEU A 31 -2.71 4.20 -26.53
C LEU A 31 -2.11 4.11 -27.93
N GLN A 32 -0.93 4.72 -28.16
CA GLN A 32 -0.15 4.50 -29.39
C GLN A 32 1.38 4.39 -29.21
N LYS A 33 1.90 4.10 -28.03
CA LYS A 33 3.34 3.79 -27.88
C LYS A 33 3.59 2.38 -27.37
N LEU A 34 3.33 1.41 -28.23
CA LEU A 34 3.88 0.05 -28.15
C LEU A 34 4.32 -0.38 -29.55
N SER A 35 5.55 0.00 -29.94
CA SER A 35 6.22 -0.59 -31.11
C SER A 35 7.76 -0.48 -30.99
N ARG A 36 8.37 -1.63 -30.66
CA ARG A 36 9.73 -2.19 -30.97
C ARG A 36 11.00 -1.33 -30.81
N PRO A 37 12.15 -1.96 -30.45
CA PRO A 37 13.36 -1.27 -30.02
C PRO A 37 14.27 -0.91 -31.20
N THR A 38 14.73 0.34 -31.24
CA THR A 38 15.96 0.72 -31.96
C THR A 38 16.81 1.52 -30.97
N VAL A 39 17.88 0.91 -30.47
CA VAL A 39 18.86 1.58 -29.61
C VAL A 39 19.75 2.44 -30.51
N HIS A 40 19.38 3.70 -30.68
CA HIS A 40 20.35 4.72 -31.06
C HIS A 40 20.94 5.31 -29.77
N ILE A 41 22.24 5.09 -29.58
CA ILE A 41 23.02 5.75 -28.52
C ILE A 41 23.14 7.23 -28.91
N HIS A 42 22.21 8.05 -28.43
CA HIS A 42 22.43 9.48 -28.30
C HIS A 42 22.51 9.82 -26.81
N ARG A 43 23.72 10.20 -26.41
CA ARG A 43 24.02 10.84 -25.13
C ARG A 43 23.22 12.15 -25.08
N LEU A 44 22.14 12.18 -24.29
CA LEU A 44 21.45 13.42 -23.95
C LEU A 44 21.36 13.53 -22.42
N GLN A 45 21.90 14.64 -21.94
CA GLN A 45 21.95 15.03 -20.54
C GLN A 45 20.55 15.12 -19.93
N ARG A 46 20.49 14.78 -18.64
CA ARG A 46 19.32 14.84 -17.76
C ARG A 46 18.60 16.18 -17.86
N PRO A 47 17.25 16.15 -17.73
CA PRO A 47 16.64 16.98 -16.71
C PRO A 47 15.88 16.08 -15.74
N THR A 48 16.14 16.32 -14.45
CA THR A 48 15.35 15.89 -13.30
C THR A 48 13.85 16.07 -13.55
N PHE A 49 13.18 15.00 -13.93
CA PHE A 49 11.74 14.85 -13.84
C PHE A 49 11.49 13.82 -12.74
N LEU A 50 10.82 14.24 -11.67
CA LEU A 50 10.43 13.38 -10.56
C LEU A 50 9.51 12.27 -11.11
N LEU A 51 10.10 11.14 -11.48
CA LEU A 51 9.41 9.86 -11.47
C LEU A 51 9.13 9.56 -10.00
N GLN A 52 8.00 10.01 -9.48
CA GLN A 52 7.34 9.30 -8.40
C GLN A 52 6.86 7.98 -8.99
N SER A 53 7.80 7.05 -9.12
CA SER A 53 7.50 5.67 -9.48
C SER A 53 6.55 5.12 -8.42
N GLN A 54 5.42 4.59 -8.87
CA GLN A 54 4.56 3.72 -8.07
C GLN A 54 5.30 2.46 -7.59
N ASP A 55 6.53 2.25 -8.04
CA ASP A 55 7.41 1.15 -7.69
C ASP A 55 8.13 1.34 -6.34
N SER A 56 8.17 2.56 -5.77
CA SER A 56 8.85 2.81 -4.48
C SER A 56 7.96 2.57 -3.24
N CYS A 57 6.62 2.61 -3.40
CA CYS A 57 5.72 2.61 -2.25
C CYS A 57 5.59 1.24 -1.57
N CYS A 58 5.78 0.15 -2.31
CA CYS A 58 5.47 -1.19 -1.84
C CYS A 58 6.69 -1.93 -1.30
N VAL A 59 7.89 -1.47 -1.64
CA VAL A 59 9.15 -2.14 -1.28
C VAL A 59 9.41 -2.12 0.23
N PRO A 60 9.19 -0.99 0.95
CA PRO A 60 9.31 -1.00 2.41
C PRO A 60 8.36 -1.97 3.10
N GLY A 61 7.11 -2.00 2.63
CA GLY A 61 6.08 -2.91 3.14
C GLY A 61 6.37 -4.38 2.85
N LEU A 62 6.95 -4.69 1.69
CA LEU A 62 7.28 -6.06 1.29
C LEU A 62 8.42 -6.64 2.14
N CYS A 63 9.51 -5.87 2.34
CA CYS A 63 10.58 -6.30 3.24
C CYS A 63 10.05 -6.52 4.67
N MET A 64 9.20 -5.59 5.13
CA MET A 64 8.55 -5.73 6.43
C MET A 64 7.72 -6.99 6.57
N ALA A 65 6.83 -7.26 5.61
CA ALA A 65 5.99 -8.45 5.62
C ALA A 65 6.81 -9.74 5.63
N HIS A 66 7.94 -9.77 4.91
CA HIS A 66 8.84 -10.93 4.91
C HIS A 66 9.36 -11.24 6.32
N TYR A 67 9.94 -10.25 7.00
CA TYR A 67 10.55 -10.46 8.31
C TYR A 67 9.54 -10.60 9.46
N LYS A 68 8.35 -10.03 9.32
CA LYS A 68 7.32 -10.07 10.36
C LYS A 68 6.44 -11.30 10.32
N SER A 69 6.05 -11.76 9.14
CA SER A 69 5.09 -12.86 8.99
C SER A 69 5.51 -13.91 7.98
N GLY A 70 6.62 -13.73 7.26
CA GLY A 70 6.94 -14.58 6.12
C GLY A 70 5.89 -14.51 5.00
N PHE A 71 5.17 -13.39 4.91
CA PHE A 71 4.00 -13.19 4.03
C PHE A 71 2.74 -13.99 4.40
N ASP A 72 2.69 -14.60 5.58
CA ASP A 72 1.49 -15.29 6.05
C ASP A 72 0.46 -14.28 6.57
N THR A 73 -0.63 -14.11 5.81
CA THR A 73 -1.74 -13.22 6.17
C THR A 73 -2.53 -13.73 7.37
N SER A 74 -2.40 -15.00 7.74
CA SER A 74 -3.09 -15.60 8.89
C SER A 74 -2.23 -15.66 10.16
N PHE A 75 -1.03 -15.08 10.12
CA PHE A 75 -0.08 -15.14 11.23
C PHE A 75 -0.56 -14.31 12.43
N VAL A 76 -0.53 -14.93 13.61
CA VAL A 76 -0.87 -14.30 14.88
C VAL A 76 0.25 -14.57 15.86
N ASP A 77 0.74 -13.51 16.50
CA ASP A 77 1.70 -13.59 17.59
C ASP A 77 1.11 -12.99 18.88
N HIS A 78 1.53 -13.49 20.03
CA HIS A 78 1.01 -13.10 21.34
C HIS A 78 2.12 -12.49 22.20
N ASN A 79 1.92 -11.25 22.61
CA ASN A 79 2.91 -10.52 23.39
C ASN A 79 2.78 -10.84 24.89
N PRO A 80 3.89 -10.78 25.66
CA PRO A 80 3.86 -11.00 27.11
C PRO A 80 2.99 -10.02 27.90
N ASP A 81 2.70 -8.84 27.34
CA ASP A 81 1.81 -7.83 27.94
C ASP A 81 0.31 -8.12 27.72
N GLY A 82 -0.02 -9.21 27.04
CA GLY A 82 -1.38 -9.61 26.71
C GLY A 82 -1.95 -8.96 25.45
N SER A 83 -1.18 -8.10 24.77
CA SER A 83 -1.51 -7.68 23.40
C SER A 83 -1.19 -8.79 22.39
N SER A 84 -1.63 -8.64 21.15
CA SER A 84 -1.31 -9.61 20.09
C SER A 84 -1.07 -8.88 18.77
N GLU A 85 -0.26 -9.46 17.90
CA GLU A 85 0.06 -8.95 16.57
C GLU A 85 -0.66 -9.81 15.52
N TYR A 86 -1.26 -9.16 14.52
CA TYR A 86 -2.13 -9.81 13.54
C TYR A 86 -1.68 -9.55 12.10
N GLY A 87 -1.79 -10.59 11.29
CA GLY A 87 -1.75 -10.51 9.84
C GLY A 87 -0.38 -10.22 9.27
N ILE A 88 -0.37 -9.90 7.98
CA ILE A 88 0.85 -9.84 7.17
C ILE A 88 1.88 -8.81 7.67
N PHE A 89 1.41 -7.70 8.26
CA PHE A 89 2.25 -6.64 8.82
C PHE A 89 2.39 -6.70 10.34
N GLN A 90 1.85 -7.72 11.01
CA GLN A 90 1.91 -7.86 12.46
C GLN A 90 1.42 -6.60 13.18
N LEU A 91 0.17 -6.22 12.90
CA LEU A 91 -0.48 -5.05 13.47
C LEU A 91 -0.95 -5.38 14.89
N ASN A 92 -0.49 -4.62 15.87
CA ASN A 92 -0.79 -4.85 17.28
C ASN A 92 -2.26 -4.54 17.64
N SER A 93 -2.84 -5.27 18.59
CA SER A 93 -4.22 -5.07 19.12
C SER A 93 -4.49 -3.69 19.74
N ALA A 94 -3.50 -2.81 19.86
CA ALA A 94 -3.70 -1.39 20.15
C ALA A 94 -4.31 -0.60 18.95
N TRP A 95 -4.29 -1.17 17.73
CA TRP A 95 -4.74 -0.52 16.50
C TRP A 95 -6.06 -1.07 15.94
N CYS A 96 -6.36 -2.34 16.21
CA CYS A 96 -7.63 -3.03 15.91
C CYS A 96 -8.33 -3.43 17.22
N ASP A 97 -9.53 -4.01 17.16
CA ASP A 97 -10.25 -4.53 18.33
C ASP A 97 -10.40 -6.06 18.25
N ASN A 98 -9.99 -6.77 19.30
CA ASN A 98 -10.16 -8.21 19.44
C ASN A 98 -11.06 -8.61 20.62
N GLY A 99 -11.66 -7.64 21.32
CA GLY A 99 -12.47 -7.86 22.52
C GLY A 99 -11.70 -8.33 23.77
N ILE A 100 -10.36 -8.42 23.71
CA ILE A 100 -9.51 -8.91 24.81
C ILE A 100 -8.65 -7.77 25.35
N THR A 101 -7.90 -7.09 24.49
CA THR A 101 -6.98 -6.01 24.88
C THR A 101 -7.72 -4.66 24.84
N PRO A 102 -7.73 -3.85 25.91
CA PRO A 102 -8.28 -2.50 25.86
C PRO A 102 -7.59 -1.65 24.79
N THR A 103 -8.37 -1.09 23.87
CA THR A 103 -7.84 -0.44 22.66
C THR A 103 -8.64 0.82 22.32
N LYS A 104 -7.99 1.75 21.61
CA LYS A 104 -8.68 2.88 20.96
C LYS A 104 -9.17 2.52 19.56
N ASN A 105 -8.75 1.38 19.03
CA ASN A 105 -9.09 0.88 17.70
C ASN A 105 -8.96 1.98 16.63
N PHE A 106 -7.75 2.53 16.47
CA PHE A 106 -7.49 3.62 15.54
C PHE A 106 -7.74 3.26 14.07
N CYS A 107 -7.67 1.96 13.72
CA CYS A 107 -8.00 1.48 12.39
C CYS A 107 -9.50 1.19 12.20
N HIS A 108 -10.30 1.31 13.27
CA HIS A 108 -11.76 1.13 13.26
C HIS A 108 -12.21 -0.20 12.66
N MET A 109 -11.52 -1.28 13.03
CA MET A 109 -11.76 -2.63 12.49
C MET A 109 -11.60 -3.71 13.56
N ASP A 110 -12.11 -4.91 13.29
CA ASP A 110 -11.86 -6.09 14.11
C ASP A 110 -10.47 -6.65 13.76
N CYS A 111 -9.71 -7.15 14.74
CA CYS A 111 -8.42 -7.77 14.47
C CYS A 111 -8.55 -9.04 13.61
N GLN A 112 -9.72 -9.68 13.60
CA GLN A 112 -10.00 -10.83 12.72
C GLN A 112 -10.04 -10.45 11.25
N ASP A 113 -10.38 -9.20 10.92
CA ASP A 113 -10.39 -8.73 9.53
C ASP A 113 -8.96 -8.76 8.94
N LEU A 114 -7.92 -8.65 9.77
CA LEU A 114 -6.51 -8.71 9.33
C LEU A 114 -6.00 -10.12 8.99
N LEU A 115 -6.79 -11.17 9.23
CA LEU A 115 -6.37 -12.57 9.05
C LEU A 115 -6.83 -13.20 7.74
N ASN A 116 -7.30 -12.36 6.81
CA ASN A 116 -7.88 -12.81 5.55
C ASN A 116 -6.92 -12.57 4.36
N HIS A 117 -7.27 -13.05 3.17
CA HIS A 117 -6.39 -12.98 1.98
C HIS A 117 -6.46 -11.61 1.25
N HIS A 118 -7.46 -10.79 1.55
CA HIS A 118 -7.56 -9.41 1.12
C HIS A 118 -6.78 -8.53 2.08
N ILE A 119 -5.66 -7.97 1.62
CA ILE A 119 -4.73 -7.18 2.45
C ILE A 119 -4.95 -5.66 2.35
N LEU A 120 -6.08 -5.20 1.79
CA LEU A 120 -6.27 -3.78 1.49
C LEU A 120 -6.51 -2.96 2.77
N ASP A 121 -7.24 -3.54 3.70
CA ASP A 121 -7.45 -3.07 5.06
C ASP A 121 -6.16 -3.11 5.88
N ASP A 122 -5.35 -4.18 5.79
CA ASP A 122 -4.00 -4.23 6.38
C ASP A 122 -3.12 -3.07 5.91
N ILE A 123 -3.04 -2.86 4.59
CA ILE A 123 -2.25 -1.78 3.97
C ILE A 123 -2.76 -0.42 4.44
N THR A 124 -4.08 -0.27 4.56
CA THR A 124 -4.70 0.99 4.98
C THR A 124 -4.36 1.31 6.44
N CYS A 125 -4.45 0.32 7.32
CA CYS A 125 -4.08 0.45 8.72
C CYS A 125 -2.56 0.69 8.89
N ALA A 126 -1.71 -0.06 8.19
CA ALA A 126 -0.26 0.14 8.21
C ALA A 126 0.15 1.55 7.76
N LYS A 127 -0.48 2.08 6.70
CA LYS A 127 -0.27 3.47 6.26
C LYS A 127 -0.64 4.49 7.33
N LEU A 128 -1.72 4.26 8.07
CA LEU A 128 -2.13 5.12 9.17
C LEU A 128 -1.07 5.14 10.29
N ILE A 129 -0.48 3.98 10.61
CA ILE A 129 0.61 3.89 11.60
C ILE A 129 1.83 4.67 11.13
N VAL A 130 2.28 4.45 9.88
CA VAL A 130 3.44 5.16 9.30
C VAL A 130 3.20 6.66 9.30
N TYR A 131 2.00 7.11 8.93
CA TYR A 131 1.63 8.51 8.97
C TYR A 131 1.63 9.06 10.41
N SER A 132 1.03 8.34 11.37
CA SER A 132 0.96 8.73 12.77
C SER A 132 2.33 8.83 13.43
N LYS A 133 3.27 7.96 13.05
CA LYS A 133 4.64 7.92 13.59
C LYS A 133 5.67 8.67 12.75
N ASN A 134 5.24 9.20 11.60
CA ASN A 134 6.08 9.83 10.58
C ASN A 134 7.30 8.97 10.18
N SER A 135 7.18 7.64 10.25
CA SER A 135 8.29 6.70 10.02
C SER A 135 7.80 5.24 9.99
N MET A 136 8.57 4.37 9.33
CA MET A 136 8.45 2.91 9.36
C MET A 136 9.10 2.28 10.61
N ASN A 137 9.77 3.07 11.45
CA ASN A 137 10.36 2.61 12.72
C ASN A 137 9.33 2.19 13.78
N ALA A 138 8.03 2.21 13.46
CA ALA A 138 7.03 1.58 14.29
C ALA A 138 7.19 0.05 14.36
N TRP A 139 7.98 -0.53 13.45
CA TRP A 139 8.35 -1.93 13.46
C TRP A 139 9.87 -2.07 13.62
N ASP A 140 10.32 -2.79 14.65
CA ASP A 140 11.76 -3.00 14.88
C ASP A 140 12.44 -3.75 13.72
N SER A 141 11.73 -4.69 13.09
CA SER A 141 12.21 -5.43 11.92
C SER A 141 12.55 -4.51 10.74
N TRP A 142 11.89 -3.35 10.61
CA TRP A 142 12.20 -2.37 9.57
C TRP A 142 13.61 -1.85 9.75
N SER A 143 13.91 -1.35 10.95
CA SER A 143 15.20 -0.75 11.27
C SER A 143 16.33 -1.78 11.25
N GLN A 144 16.05 -3.04 11.59
CA GLN A 144 17.06 -4.11 11.68
C GLN A 144 17.40 -4.74 10.32
N HIS A 145 16.42 -4.87 9.42
CA HIS A 145 16.59 -5.71 8.23
C HIS A 145 16.33 -5.02 6.89
N CYS A 146 15.65 -3.86 6.90
CA CYS A 146 15.17 -3.23 5.68
C CYS A 146 15.74 -1.82 5.48
N SER A 147 15.81 -1.03 6.55
CA SER A 147 16.27 0.35 6.50
C SER A 147 17.75 0.43 6.12
N GLY A 148 18.08 1.22 5.08
CA GLY A 148 19.46 1.41 4.63
C GLY A 148 20.00 0.28 3.74
N HIS A 149 19.17 -0.72 3.43
CA HIS A 149 19.49 -1.76 2.45
C HIS A 149 18.91 -1.40 1.07
N ASP A 150 19.57 -1.87 0.02
CA ASP A 150 18.97 -1.89 -1.31
C ASP A 150 17.92 -3.01 -1.36
N LEU A 151 16.70 -2.64 -1.75
CA LEU A 151 15.53 -3.52 -1.75
C LEU A 151 14.97 -3.67 -3.18
N SER A 152 15.76 -3.36 -4.21
CA SER A 152 15.34 -3.31 -5.61
C SER A 152 15.54 -4.60 -6.42
N GLU A 153 16.01 -5.69 -5.79
CA GLU A 153 16.25 -6.99 -6.44
C GLU A 153 15.19 -8.06 -6.11
#